data_AF-A0A8J7ZXG4-F1
#
_entry.id   AF-A0A8J7ZXG4-F1
#
_cell.length_a   1.000
_cell.length_b   1.000
_cell.length_c   1.000
_cell.angle_alpha   90.00
_cell.angle_beta   90.00
_cell.angle_gamma   90.00
#
_symmetry.space_group_name_H-M   'P 1'
#
loop_
_entity.id
_entity.type
_entity.pdbx_description
1 polymer ?
#
loop_
_entity_poly.entity_id
_entity_poly.type
_entity_poly.pdbx_seq_one_letter_code
_entity_poly.pdbx_strand_id
1 'polypeptide(L)'
;MSDRVPSDHETVETHRVPVESVGRTDRPRVVLPEKLAFDDGDTIRLALDGDRYHAVVETNLNGEPVLSHVADNRRLARERDGTNRLAEWVADSDVSLGGSAHLDVVTDGTEYGLRTPGKRVVYTATDGPDSSLSDIARNLDN
;
A
#
# COMPACT_ATOMS: atom_id res chain seq x y z
N MET A 1 -16.17 -9.67 -8.82
CA MET A 1 -15.57 -9.98 -10.15
C MET A 1 -14.16 -9.36 -10.13
N SER A 2 -13.37 -9.42 -11.21
CA SER A 2 -12.14 -8.61 -11.26
C SER A 2 -12.30 -7.57 -12.34
N ASP A 3 -12.32 -6.31 -11.93
CA ASP A 3 -12.42 -5.17 -12.84
C ASP A 3 -11.03 -4.60 -13.13
N ARG A 4 -10.84 -4.04 -14.32
CA ARG A 4 -9.56 -3.44 -14.72
C ARG A 4 -9.68 -1.93 -14.63
N VAL A 5 -9.03 -1.36 -13.64
CA VAL A 5 -9.15 0.07 -13.31
C VAL A 5 -7.84 0.79 -13.63
N PRO A 6 -7.83 1.68 -14.63
CA PRO A 6 -6.68 2.56 -14.89
C PRO A 6 -6.41 3.50 -13.72
N SER A 7 -5.15 3.86 -13.49
CA SER A 7 -4.74 4.79 -12.43
C SER A 7 -5.31 6.21 -12.60
N ASP A 8 -5.73 6.57 -13.81
CA ASP A 8 -6.36 7.86 -14.15
C ASP A 8 -7.89 7.79 -14.20
N HIS A 9 -8.46 6.67 -13.75
CA HIS A 9 -9.91 6.50 -13.65
C HIS A 9 -10.49 7.34 -12.51
N GLU A 10 -11.70 7.86 -12.67
CA GLU A 10 -12.35 8.76 -11.70
C GLU A 10 -12.61 8.13 -10.33
N THR A 11 -12.66 6.80 -10.27
CA THR A 11 -12.86 6.03 -9.05
C THR A 11 -11.57 5.81 -8.26
N VAL A 12 -10.42 6.16 -8.83
CA VAL A 12 -9.11 6.01 -8.19
C VAL A 12 -8.71 7.33 -7.57
N GLU A 13 -8.67 7.38 -6.24
CA GLU A 13 -8.16 8.56 -5.53
C GLU A 13 -6.63 8.46 -5.42
N THR A 14 -5.89 9.43 -5.96
CA THR A 14 -4.42 9.47 -5.84
C THR A 14 -3.98 10.40 -4.71
N HIS A 15 -3.03 9.95 -3.89
CA HIS A 15 -2.34 10.74 -2.87
C HIS A 15 -0.87 10.79 -3.17
N ARG A 16 -0.28 11.97 -3.06
CA ARG A 16 1.16 12.08 -2.99
C ARG A 16 1.61 11.70 -1.58
N VAL A 17 2.45 10.66 -1.49
CA VAL A 17 2.97 10.13 -0.22
C VAL A 17 4.49 10.27 -0.17
N PRO A 18 5.08 10.66 0.97
CA PRO A 18 6.52 10.76 1.09
C PRO A 18 7.14 9.37 1.19
N VAL A 19 8.33 9.23 0.61
CA VAL A 19 9.18 8.04 0.73
C VAL A 19 10.39 8.42 1.56
N GLU A 20 10.42 7.99 2.81
CA GLU A 20 11.46 8.31 3.76
C GLU A 20 12.56 7.25 3.77
N SER A 21 13.76 7.65 4.22
CA SER A 21 14.84 6.74 4.55
C SER A 21 14.86 6.47 6.06
N VAL A 22 14.95 5.20 6.45
CA VAL A 22 14.96 4.77 7.84
C VAL A 22 16.22 3.98 8.18
N GLY A 23 16.85 4.37 9.29
CA GLY A 23 18.04 3.70 9.83
C GLY A 23 19.29 3.98 9.00
N ARG A 24 20.38 3.27 9.31
CA ARG A 24 21.68 3.46 8.65
C ARG A 24 21.81 2.77 7.29
N THR A 25 20.86 1.91 6.93
CA THR A 25 20.88 1.13 5.68
C THR A 25 19.95 1.73 4.63
N ASP A 26 19.54 2.99 4.81
CA ASP A 26 18.66 3.71 3.91
C ASP A 26 17.41 2.92 3.50
N ARG A 27 16.77 2.26 4.48
CA ARG A 27 15.61 1.41 4.20
C ARG A 27 14.43 2.31 3.84
N PRO A 28 13.77 2.13 2.68
CA PRO A 28 12.62 2.93 2.33
C PRO A 28 11.45 2.68 3.27
N ARG A 29 10.73 3.74 3.58
CA ARG A 29 9.45 3.73 4.29
C ARG A 29 8.50 4.70 3.60
N VAL A 30 7.29 4.26 3.32
CA VAL A 30 6.24 5.12 2.76
C VAL A 30 5.33 5.56 3.90
N VAL A 31 5.09 6.86 4.04
CA VAL A 31 4.10 7.37 5.02
C VAL A 31 2.74 7.42 4.35
N LEU A 32 1.77 6.75 4.97
CA LEU A 32 0.41 6.68 4.47
C LEU A 32 -0.40 7.91 4.92
N PRO A 33 -1.35 8.39 4.11
CA PRO A 33 -2.19 9.52 4.48
C PRO A 33 -3.12 9.16 5.65
N GLU A 34 -3.16 10.01 6.68
CA GLU A 34 -4.06 9.86 7.84
C GLU A 34 -5.56 9.86 7.50
N LYS A 35 -5.92 10.39 6.33
CA LYS A 35 -7.31 10.38 5.84
C LYS A 35 -7.81 9.00 5.44
N LEU A 36 -6.91 8.05 5.22
CA LEU A 36 -7.26 6.66 4.97
C LEU A 36 -7.24 5.92 6.30
N ALA A 37 -8.29 5.14 6.55
CA ALA A 37 -8.46 4.41 7.79
C ALA A 37 -7.61 3.13 7.76
N PHE A 38 -6.33 3.25 8.12
CA PHE A 38 -5.43 2.11 8.31
C PHE A 38 -5.22 1.84 9.80
N ASP A 39 -5.33 0.57 10.20
CA ASP A 39 -5.00 0.10 11.54
C ASP A 39 -3.63 -0.59 11.57
N ASP A 40 -2.96 -0.54 12.74
CA ASP A 40 -1.68 -1.24 12.94
C ASP A 40 -1.85 -2.75 12.79
N GLY A 41 -1.02 -3.36 11.93
CA GLY A 41 -1.10 -4.79 11.62
C GLY A 41 -2.01 -5.13 10.43
N ASP A 42 -2.68 -4.16 9.83
CA ASP A 42 -3.52 -4.39 8.65
C ASP A 42 -2.70 -4.95 7.49
N THR A 43 -3.20 -6.01 6.87
CA THR A 43 -2.55 -6.63 5.71
C THR A 43 -3.26 -6.20 4.44
N ILE A 44 -2.59 -5.39 3.62
CA ILE A 44 -3.14 -4.87 2.37
C ILE A 44 -2.54 -5.55 1.13
N ARG A 45 -3.26 -5.50 0.01
CA ARG A 45 -2.70 -5.75 -1.32
C ARG A 45 -2.09 -4.45 -1.83
N LEU A 46 -0.83 -4.49 -2.23
CA LEU A 46 -0.10 -3.33 -2.75
C LEU A 46 0.43 -3.65 -4.14
N ALA A 47 0.08 -2.85 -5.13
CA ALA A 47 0.66 -2.94 -6.46
C ALA A 47 1.81 -1.94 -6.62
N LEU A 48 3.04 -2.39 -6.86
CA LEU A 48 4.20 -1.53 -7.14
C LEU A 48 4.34 -1.35 -8.66
N ASP A 49 4.04 -0.15 -9.17
CA ASP A 49 3.98 0.14 -10.62
C ASP A 49 3.11 -0.86 -11.44
N GLY A 50 2.17 -1.54 -10.78
CA GLY A 50 1.24 -2.51 -11.38
C GLY A 50 1.49 -3.98 -10.99
N ASP A 51 2.68 -4.29 -10.47
CA ASP A 51 3.00 -5.63 -10.00
C ASP A 51 2.48 -5.87 -8.59
N ARG A 52 1.75 -6.96 -8.37
CA ARG A 52 1.00 -7.20 -7.14
C ARG A 52 1.84 -7.86 -6.06
N TYR A 53 1.77 -7.28 -4.86
CA TYR A 53 2.44 -7.71 -3.65
C TYR A 53 1.52 -7.53 -2.43
N HIS A 54 2.10 -7.76 -1.26
CA HIS A 54 1.44 -7.60 0.03
C HIS A 54 2.32 -6.80 0.98
N ALA A 55 1.68 -5.98 1.81
CA ALA A 55 2.34 -5.20 2.85
C ALA A 55 1.52 -5.25 4.13
N VAL A 56 2.19 -5.02 5.25
CA VAL A 56 1.55 -4.82 6.55
C VAL A 56 1.71 -3.37 6.94
N VAL A 57 0.60 -2.72 7.31
CA VAL A 57 0.61 -1.38 7.84
C VAL A 57 1.19 -1.42 9.25
N GLU A 58 2.10 -0.49 9.52
CA GLU A 58 2.67 -0.27 10.82
C GLU A 58 2.42 1.15 11.26
N THR A 59 2.50 1.38 12.56
CA THR A 59 2.54 2.72 13.13
C THR A 59 3.97 3.13 13.43
N ASN A 60 4.40 4.27 12.90
CA ASN A 60 5.72 4.82 13.22
C ASN A 60 5.75 5.43 14.65
N LEU A 61 6.92 5.90 15.09
CA LEU A 61 7.08 6.50 16.42
C LEU A 61 6.28 7.81 16.62
N ASN A 62 5.84 8.46 15.54
CA ASN A 62 5.01 9.66 15.56
C ASN A 62 3.51 9.33 15.58
N GLY A 63 3.14 8.05 15.50
CA GLY A 63 1.73 7.64 15.40
C GLY A 63 1.17 7.61 13.97
N GLU A 64 2.00 7.76 12.94
CA GLU A 64 1.55 7.78 11.54
C GLU A 64 1.58 6.37 10.93
N PRO A 65 0.57 6.00 10.12
CA PRO A 65 0.58 4.73 9.41
C PRO A 65 1.66 4.73 8.32
N VAL A 66 2.42 3.65 8.22
CA VAL A 66 3.55 3.52 7.30
C VAL A 66 3.65 2.12 6.70
N LEU A 67 4.29 2.03 5.54
CA LEU A 67 4.73 0.77 4.93
C LEU A 67 6.25 0.74 4.87
N SER A 68 6.87 -0.23 5.51
CA SER A 68 8.33 -0.41 5.48
C SER A 68 8.80 -1.71 4.82
N HIS A 69 7.88 -2.64 4.58
CA HIS A 69 8.17 -3.93 3.97
C HIS A 69 7.05 -4.37 3.03
N VAL A 70 7.42 -4.76 1.82
CA VAL A 70 6.52 -5.31 0.79
C VAL A 70 7.05 -6.66 0.36
N ALA A 71 6.18 -7.66 0.29
CA ALA A 71 6.54 -9.05 0.01
C ALA A 71 5.61 -9.72 -1.00
N ASP A 72 6.06 -10.83 -1.58
CA ASP A 72 5.35 -11.56 -2.63
C ASP A 72 4.02 -12.19 -2.16
N ASN A 73 3.85 -12.42 -0.86
CA ASN A 73 2.61 -12.97 -0.31
C ASN A 73 2.35 -12.47 1.12
N ARG A 74 1.10 -12.63 1.59
CA ARG A 74 0.65 -12.17 2.91
C ARG A 74 1.46 -12.76 4.07
N ARG A 75 1.89 -14.02 3.96
CA ARG A 75 2.64 -14.71 5.02
C ARG A 75 4.00 -14.04 5.20
N LEU A 76 4.73 -13.87 4.10
CA LEU A 76 6.03 -13.18 4.09
C LEU A 76 5.91 -11.73 4.57
N ALA A 77 4.86 -11.02 4.16
CA ALA A 77 4.62 -9.64 4.60
C ALA A 77 4.44 -9.54 6.13
N ARG A 78 3.67 -10.46 6.73
CA ARG A 78 3.43 -10.52 8.17
C ARG A 78 4.66 -10.92 8.98
N GLU A 79 5.44 -11.85 8.46
CA GLU A 79 6.69 -12.31 9.09
C GLU A 79 7.87 -11.37 8.82
N ARG A 80 7.71 -10.40 7.90
CA ARG A 80 8.78 -9.53 7.35
C ARG A 80 9.95 -10.34 6.82
N ASP A 81 9.64 -11.47 6.21
CA ASP A 81 10.63 -12.42 5.72
C ASP A 81 10.83 -12.30 4.21
N GLY A 82 12.04 -12.64 3.77
CA GLY A 82 12.46 -12.55 2.38
C GLY A 82 12.82 -11.14 1.92
N THR A 83 12.91 -10.97 0.61
CA THR A 83 13.33 -9.72 -0.03
C THR A 83 12.26 -8.65 0.12
N ASN A 84 12.68 -7.45 0.54
CA ASN A 84 11.79 -6.29 0.58
C ASN A 84 11.62 -5.71 -0.83
N ARG A 85 10.48 -6.02 -1.45
CA ARG A 85 10.12 -5.54 -2.79
C ARG A 85 9.99 -4.03 -2.88
N LEU A 86 9.71 -3.34 -1.77
CA LEU A 86 9.72 -1.88 -1.73
C LEU A 86 11.13 -1.33 -1.97
N ALA A 87 12.15 -1.98 -1.42
CA ALA A 87 13.53 -1.56 -1.60
C ALA A 87 14.02 -1.81 -3.02
N GLU A 88 13.68 -2.95 -3.62
CA GLU A 88 13.96 -3.22 -5.04
C GLU A 88 13.25 -2.21 -5.94
N TRP A 89 11.96 -1.96 -5.69
CA TRP A 89 11.20 -1.00 -6.49
C TRP A 89 11.74 0.44 -6.40
N VAL A 90 12.13 0.92 -5.21
CA VAL A 90 12.77 2.24 -5.07
C VAL A 90 14.12 2.29 -5.79
N ALA A 91 14.89 1.20 -5.78
CA ALA A 91 16.18 1.15 -6.48
C ALA A 91 16.05 1.13 -8.01
N ASP A 92 15.00 0.50 -8.53
CA ASP A 92 14.76 0.33 -9.97
C ASP A 92 13.87 1.43 -10.60
N SER A 93 13.21 2.25 -9.77
CA SER A 93 12.31 3.31 -10.22
C SER A 93 12.93 4.71 -10.10
N ASP A 94 12.26 5.71 -10.68
CA ASP A 94 12.63 7.12 -10.53
C ASP A 94 12.22 7.71 -9.16
N VAL A 95 11.69 6.88 -8.24
CA VAL A 95 11.31 7.31 -6.90
C VAL A 95 12.53 7.36 -6.01
N SER A 96 12.84 8.54 -5.47
CA SER A 96 13.97 8.75 -4.58
C SER A 96 13.57 8.66 -3.10
N LEU A 97 14.49 8.19 -2.26
CA LEU A 97 14.41 8.40 -0.81
C LEU A 97 14.44 9.91 -0.49
N GLY A 98 13.58 10.35 0.42
CA GLY A 98 13.29 11.77 0.68
C GLY A 98 12.36 12.42 -0.36
N GLY A 99 11.98 11.68 -1.40
CA GLY A 99 11.06 12.12 -2.45
C GLY A 99 9.61 11.75 -2.15
N SER A 100 8.84 11.56 -3.20
CA SER A 100 7.42 11.19 -3.10
C SER A 100 7.01 10.22 -4.18
N ALA A 101 6.06 9.34 -3.85
CA ALA A 101 5.36 8.46 -4.77
C ALA A 101 3.88 8.84 -4.85
N HIS A 102 3.16 8.23 -5.80
CA HIS A 102 1.70 8.32 -5.87
C HIS A 102 1.08 7.04 -5.31
N LEU A 103 0.29 7.18 -4.26
CA LEU A 103 -0.56 6.14 -3.69
C LEU A 103 -1.96 6.27 -4.28
N ASP A 104 -2.35 5.31 -5.09
CA ASP A 104 -3.67 5.18 -5.70
C ASP A 104 -4.56 4.28 -4.83
N VAL A 105 -5.73 4.75 -4.45
CA VAL A 105 -6.75 3.97 -3.75
C VAL A 105 -7.58 3.23 -4.80
N VAL A 106 -7.37 1.92 -4.92
CA VAL A 106 -8.09 1.06 -5.88
C VAL A 106 -9.34 0.47 -5.22
N THR A 107 -9.18 -0.05 -4.00
CA THR A 107 -10.26 -0.52 -3.15
C THR A 107 -9.88 -0.19 -1.72
N ASP A 108 -10.57 0.79 -1.14
CA ASP A 108 -10.24 1.26 0.20
C ASP A 108 -10.25 0.12 1.24
N GLY A 109 -9.32 0.17 2.18
CA GLY A 109 -9.00 -0.86 3.18
C GLY A 109 -8.37 -2.15 2.63
N THR A 110 -8.32 -2.37 1.32
CA THR A 110 -7.95 -3.70 0.78
C THR A 110 -6.88 -3.69 -0.30
N GLU A 111 -6.95 -2.78 -1.27
CA GLU A 111 -6.07 -2.75 -2.43
C GLU A 111 -5.65 -1.32 -2.79
N TYR A 112 -4.34 -1.12 -2.85
CA TYR A 112 -3.72 0.15 -3.15
C TYR A 112 -2.64 -0.04 -4.22
N GLY A 113 -2.43 0.99 -5.04
CA GLY A 113 -1.33 1.07 -5.98
C GLY A 113 -0.30 2.08 -5.48
N LEU A 114 0.97 1.72 -5.46
CA LEU A 114 2.06 2.67 -5.28
C LEU A 114 2.83 2.76 -6.58
N ARG A 115 2.87 3.96 -7.16
CA ARG A 115 3.47 4.18 -8.47
C ARG A 115 4.43 5.35 -8.51
N THR A 116 5.34 5.25 -9.46
CA THR A 116 6.24 6.35 -9.83
C THR A 116 5.40 7.51 -10.37
N PRO A 117 5.61 8.75 -9.88
CA PRO A 117 4.92 9.92 -10.43
C PRO A 117 5.10 10.02 -11.95
N GLY A 118 4.02 10.31 -12.67
CA GLY A 118 4.03 10.40 -14.13
C GLY A 118 3.85 9.07 -14.87
N LYS A 119 3.92 7.91 -14.20
CA LYS A 119 3.53 6.63 -14.79
C LYS A 119 2.02 6.41 -14.72
N ARG A 120 1.48 5.80 -15.79
CA ARG A 120 0.10 5.30 -15.86
C ARG A 120 0.13 3.79 -15.72
N VAL A 121 -0.71 3.26 -14.84
CA VAL A 121 -0.77 1.82 -14.50
C VAL A 121 -2.22 1.37 -14.60
N VAL A 122 -2.45 0.08 -14.86
CA VAL A 122 -3.78 -0.53 -14.81
C VAL A 122 -3.79 -1.56 -13.69
N TYR A 123 -4.70 -1.38 -12.74
CA TYR A 123 -4.88 -2.28 -11.62
C TYR A 123 -5.93 -3.34 -11.95
N THR A 124 -5.80 -4.50 -11.30
CA THR A 124 -6.85 -5.53 -11.32
C THR A 124 -7.59 -5.46 -10.00
N ALA A 125 -8.54 -4.52 -9.93
CA ALA A 125 -9.37 -4.33 -8.76
C ALA A 125 -10.10 -5.63 -8.47
N THR A 126 -9.81 -6.20 -7.32
CA THR A 126 -10.56 -7.34 -6.82
C THR A 126 -11.47 -6.80 -5.75
N ASP A 127 -12.78 -6.80 -6.03
CA ASP A 127 -13.79 -6.57 -5.00
C ASP A 127 -13.36 -7.37 -3.76
N GLY A 128 -13.28 -6.72 -2.60
CA GLY A 128 -13.09 -7.44 -1.35
C GLY A 128 -14.16 -8.55 -1.21
N PRO A 129 -14.04 -9.47 -0.23
CA PRO A 129 -15.25 -10.22 0.15
C PRO A 129 -16.37 -9.19 0.30
N ASP A 130 -17.49 -9.40 -0.39
CA ASP A 130 -18.61 -8.46 -0.48
C ASP A 130 -18.67 -7.57 0.76
N SER A 131 -18.81 -6.25 0.58
CA SER A 131 -19.03 -5.27 1.65
C SER A 131 -20.03 -5.74 2.72
N SER A 132 -20.87 -6.74 2.43
CA SER A 132 -21.65 -7.52 3.39
C SER A 132 -20.89 -8.25 4.53
N LEU A 133 -19.58 -8.52 4.47
CA LEU A 133 -18.86 -9.27 5.53
C LEU A 133 -18.05 -8.38 6.49
N SER A 134 -17.55 -7.23 6.04
CA SER A 134 -16.85 -6.28 6.93
C SER A 134 -17.82 -5.48 7.82
N ASP A 135 -19.09 -5.34 7.42
CA ASP A 135 -20.15 -4.76 8.26
C ASP A 135 -20.51 -5.64 9.48
N ILE A 136 -20.15 -6.93 9.47
CA ILE A 136 -20.47 -7.86 10.57
C ILE A 136 -19.42 -7.77 11.71
N ALA A 137 -18.21 -7.28 11.43
CA ALA A 137 -17.15 -7.17 12.44
C ALA A 137 -17.30 -5.96 13.39
N ARG A 138 -18.22 -5.03 13.11
CA ARG A 138 -18.47 -3.83 13.96
C ARG A 138 -19.76 -3.90 14.78
N ASN A 139 -20.44 -5.06 14.85
CA ASN A 139 -21.68 -5.20 15.63
C ASN A 139 -21.61 -6.38 16.60
N LEU A 140 -20.60 -6.39 17.46
CA LEU A 140 -20.57 -7.21 18.67
C LEU A 140 -20.14 -6.37 19.87
N ASP A 141 -20.86 -5.26 20.09
CA ASP A 141 -20.96 -4.62 21.40
C ASP A 141 -22.46 -4.40 21.68
N ASN A 142 -23.09 -5.42 22.25
CA ASN A 142 -24.35 -5.33 22.99
C ASN A 142 -24.34 -6.36 24.13
#